data_AF-A0A952V1R9-F1
#
_entry.id   AF-A0A952V1R9-F1
#
_cell.length_a   1.000
_cell.length_b   1.000
_cell.length_c   1.000
_cell.angle_alpha   90.00
_cell.angle_beta   90.00
_cell.angle_gamma   90.00
#
_symmetry.space_group_name_H-M   'P 1'
#
loop_
_entity.id
_entity.type
_entity.pdbx_description
1 polymer ?
#
loop_
_entity_poly.entity_id
_entity_poly.type
_entity_poly.pdbx_seq_one_letter_code
_entity_poly.pdbx_strand_id
1 'polypeptide(L)'
;MSVATPLFFACTESETGGVDPDAGVDGGVEAEAGLGGCLEITEDVRADTVWEKRMTDPDAADAPDVCVRGTITVQGVHLTIAAGVRVEFGPAASLRVSSAEGSALTAEGTAEKRITLYGSSAEPGWWDGLEIESADPRNKLAHILIRDAGGGRSVTADDTLGRQQAAIVLDAEPGRPAEASLRDITFEDNAGWGLIVEGISDASALANLGFVRNADGAAILSQRNVHKIDNFTFEGNGFDGVAITSIVNLELPSAVTWKALGGGAKYWVRESLTFLTSLTIEPGAKFQLAAGTALSFPQNASNTRAEVVIVGTAENKISFEGEQAVAGHWEGIEVTTGHAANKIHHAEIGHAVKGIRLRKAGAFPGAVLDVANTRIHDSSACGIENTSTTDNTLTTTNVTFENNAADNCTP
;
A
#
# COMPACT_ATOMS: atom_id res chain seq x y z
N MET A 1 65.04 -44.80 -29.82
CA MET A 1 65.22 -46.08 -29.11
C MET A 1 63.97 -46.31 -28.27
N SER A 2 63.51 -47.55 -28.13
CA SER A 2 62.18 -47.99 -27.64
C SER A 2 61.16 -48.07 -28.77
N VAL A 3 61.14 -49.14 -29.58
CA VAL A 3 60.73 -50.54 -29.30
C VAL A 3 59.24 -50.65 -29.03
N ALA A 4 58.56 -51.22 -30.03
CA ALA A 4 57.20 -51.74 -30.01
C ALA A 4 57.14 -53.09 -29.26
N THR A 5 55.99 -53.42 -28.66
CA THR A 5 55.49 -54.81 -28.58
C THR A 5 53.94 -54.79 -28.43
N PRO A 6 53.18 -55.76 -29.01
CA PRO A 6 51.76 -55.60 -29.35
C PRO A 6 50.79 -56.61 -28.67
N LEU A 7 49.51 -56.48 -29.05
CA LEU A 7 48.44 -57.50 -29.19
C LEU A 7 47.85 -58.16 -27.93
N PHE A 8 46.52 -58.06 -27.77
CA PHE A 8 45.60 -59.20 -27.95
C PHE A 8 44.16 -58.73 -28.24
N PHE A 9 43.53 -59.49 -29.15
CA PHE A 9 42.19 -59.37 -29.73
C PHE A 9 41.10 -59.94 -28.81
N ALA A 10 39.89 -59.37 -28.83
CA ALA A 10 38.64 -60.11 -29.00
C ALA A 10 37.47 -59.15 -29.33
N CYS A 11 36.88 -59.35 -30.52
CA CYS A 11 35.54 -58.86 -30.90
C CYS A 11 34.48 -59.77 -30.29
N THR A 12 33.26 -59.27 -30.02
CA THR A 12 32.03 -59.56 -30.80
C THR A 12 30.79 -58.86 -30.20
N GLU A 13 30.08 -58.15 -31.09
CA GLU A 13 28.61 -57.96 -31.26
C GLU A 13 27.73 -57.70 -30.02
N SER A 14 27.09 -56.53 -29.87
CA SER A 14 25.88 -56.03 -30.58
C SER A 14 24.68 -56.97 -30.47
N GLU A 15 23.73 -56.64 -29.58
CA GLU A 15 22.31 -56.73 -29.88
C GLU A 15 21.53 -55.57 -29.22
N THR A 16 20.65 -55.03 -30.04
CA THR A 16 19.66 -53.98 -29.83
C THR A 16 18.50 -54.45 -28.94
N GLY A 17 17.93 -53.56 -28.12
CA GLY A 17 16.60 -53.81 -27.56
C GLY A 17 16.07 -52.71 -26.64
N GLY A 18 15.07 -51.98 -27.12
CA GLY A 18 14.04 -51.34 -26.27
C GLY A 18 14.25 -49.86 -25.96
N VAL A 19 13.76 -48.98 -26.83
CA VAL A 19 13.34 -47.63 -26.42
C VAL A 19 11.93 -47.78 -25.87
N ASP A 20 11.75 -47.52 -24.59
CA ASP A 20 10.43 -47.35 -23.96
C ASP A 20 10.05 -45.85 -24.06
N PRO A 21 9.04 -45.48 -24.86
CA PRO A 21 8.62 -44.09 -24.99
C PRO A 21 7.42 -43.83 -24.08
N ASP A 22 7.58 -43.97 -22.76
CA ASP A 22 6.55 -43.54 -21.81
C ASP A 22 7.07 -43.25 -20.38
N ALA A 23 8.28 -42.70 -20.27
CA ALA A 23 8.70 -42.04 -19.04
C ALA A 23 8.20 -40.59 -19.05
N GLY A 24 6.98 -40.38 -18.55
CA GLY A 24 6.46 -39.06 -18.24
C GLY A 24 7.44 -38.28 -17.37
N VAL A 25 7.74 -37.05 -17.81
CA VAL A 25 8.52 -36.08 -17.05
C VAL A 25 7.65 -35.59 -15.89
N ASP A 26 7.75 -36.26 -14.75
CA ASP A 26 7.33 -35.70 -13.47
C ASP A 26 8.48 -34.83 -12.96
N GLY A 27 8.43 -33.55 -13.30
CA GLY A 27 9.31 -32.51 -12.77
C GLY A 27 8.87 -32.10 -11.37
N GLY A 28 8.83 -33.05 -10.43
CA GLY A 28 8.71 -32.77 -9.01
C GLY A 28 10.07 -32.31 -8.47
N VAL A 29 10.09 -31.18 -7.77
CA VAL A 29 11.28 -30.73 -7.04
C VAL A 29 11.53 -31.68 -5.87
N GLU A 30 12.43 -32.65 -6.02
CA GLU A 30 12.96 -33.40 -4.88
C GLU A 30 14.01 -32.55 -4.15
N ALA A 31 13.62 -32.04 -2.98
CA ALA A 31 14.51 -31.38 -2.04
C ALA A 31 15.47 -32.41 -1.41
N GLU A 32 16.78 -32.22 -1.59
CA GLU A 32 17.80 -32.98 -0.87
C GLU A 32 17.69 -32.67 0.64
N ALA A 33 17.17 -33.63 1.41
CA ALA A 33 17.05 -33.55 2.86
C ALA A 33 18.42 -33.76 3.53
N GLY A 34 19.24 -32.71 3.57
CA GLY A 34 20.42 -32.62 4.41
C GLY A 34 20.06 -32.19 5.84
N LEU A 35 20.34 -33.05 6.82
CA LEU A 35 20.29 -32.73 8.25
C LEU A 35 21.19 -31.52 8.56
N GLY A 36 20.59 -30.41 9.00
CA GLY A 36 21.29 -29.28 9.63
C GLY A 36 21.19 -27.91 8.93
N GLY A 37 20.48 -27.79 7.81
CA GLY A 37 20.32 -26.53 7.08
C GLY A 37 18.86 -26.18 6.76
N CYS A 38 18.62 -24.91 6.45
CA CYS A 38 17.37 -24.46 5.85
C CYS A 38 17.15 -25.09 4.47
N LEU A 39 15.89 -25.18 4.04
CA LEU A 39 15.53 -25.49 2.66
C LEU A 39 15.96 -24.33 1.76
N GLU A 40 17.01 -24.52 0.98
CA GLU A 40 17.47 -23.53 0.00
C GLU A 40 16.52 -23.49 -1.20
N ILE A 41 16.01 -22.29 -1.51
CA ILE A 41 15.15 -22.00 -2.66
C ILE A 41 15.92 -21.07 -3.59
N THR A 42 16.29 -21.59 -4.76
CA THR A 42 17.09 -20.90 -5.77
C THR A 42 16.39 -20.77 -7.12
N GLU A 43 15.20 -21.37 -7.25
CA GLU A 43 14.43 -21.44 -8.50
C GLU A 43 12.97 -21.05 -8.27
N ASP A 44 12.32 -20.61 -9.35
CA ASP A 44 10.90 -20.25 -9.35
C ASP A 44 9.99 -21.40 -8.89
N VAL A 45 8.89 -21.04 -8.25
CA VAL A 45 7.85 -21.99 -7.85
C VAL A 45 6.93 -22.24 -9.04
N ARG A 46 7.01 -23.45 -9.62
CA ARG A 46 6.28 -23.88 -10.84
C ARG A 46 5.31 -25.04 -10.61
N ALA A 47 5.19 -25.50 -9.38
CA ALA A 47 4.20 -26.47 -8.91
C ALA A 47 3.66 -25.99 -7.55
N ASP A 48 2.44 -26.38 -7.20
CA ASP A 48 1.88 -26.09 -5.88
C ASP A 48 2.86 -26.58 -4.79
N THR A 49 3.26 -25.67 -3.91
CA THR A 49 4.37 -25.89 -2.99
C THR A 49 3.98 -25.44 -1.58
N VAL A 50 4.40 -26.21 -0.58
CA VAL A 50 4.25 -25.83 0.83
C VAL A 50 5.64 -25.71 1.46
N TRP A 51 5.93 -24.54 2.01
CA TRP A 51 7.07 -24.32 2.88
C TRP A 51 6.66 -24.66 4.32
N GLU A 52 7.21 -25.76 4.82
CA GLU A 52 6.90 -26.33 6.13
C GLU A 52 7.91 -25.90 7.20
N LYS A 53 7.49 -25.97 8.47
CA LYS A 53 8.43 -25.82 9.60
C LYS A 53 9.41 -27.00 9.58
N ARG A 54 10.71 -26.71 9.62
CA ARG A 54 11.81 -27.71 9.61
C ARG A 54 12.57 -27.72 10.93
N MET A 55 12.77 -26.56 11.53
CA MET A 55 13.47 -26.39 12.79
C MET A 55 12.54 -26.73 13.95
N THR A 56 12.69 -27.96 14.46
CA THR A 56 11.89 -28.50 15.58
C THR A 56 12.68 -28.58 16.88
N ASP A 57 14.00 -28.40 16.82
CA ASP A 57 14.87 -28.29 17.99
C ASP A 57 14.65 -26.93 18.68
N PRO A 58 14.25 -26.91 19.97
CA PRO A 58 14.10 -25.67 20.73
C PRO A 58 15.38 -24.83 20.77
N ASP A 59 16.56 -25.46 20.75
CA ASP A 59 17.86 -24.77 20.80
C ASP A 59 18.22 -24.12 19.45
N ALA A 60 17.51 -24.48 18.38
CA ALA A 60 17.62 -23.90 17.04
C ALA A 60 16.31 -23.21 16.59
N ALA A 61 15.45 -22.80 17.53
CA ALA A 61 14.15 -22.21 17.22
C ALA A 61 14.23 -20.95 16.34
N ASP A 62 15.36 -20.22 16.42
CA ASP A 62 15.65 -19.04 15.62
C ASP A 62 16.34 -19.33 14.27
N ALA A 63 16.73 -20.57 14.00
CA ALA A 63 17.33 -20.93 12.72
C ALA A 63 16.30 -20.83 11.57
N PRO A 64 16.72 -20.49 10.34
CA PRO A 64 15.83 -20.44 9.19
C PRO A 64 15.30 -21.84 8.83
N ASP A 65 14.01 -21.93 8.54
CA ASP A 65 13.42 -23.12 7.94
C ASP A 65 13.62 -23.12 6.42
N VAL A 66 13.51 -21.95 5.81
CA VAL A 66 13.65 -21.73 4.36
C VAL A 66 14.66 -20.62 4.14
N CYS A 67 15.50 -20.80 3.13
CA CYS A 67 16.51 -19.84 2.71
C CYS A 67 16.30 -19.50 1.25
N VAL A 68 15.89 -18.27 0.98
CA VAL A 68 15.63 -17.78 -0.38
C VAL A 68 16.88 -17.09 -0.91
N ARG A 69 17.34 -17.51 -2.09
CA ARG A 69 18.52 -16.95 -2.76
C ARG A 69 18.15 -16.45 -4.15
N GLY A 70 18.36 -15.16 -4.37
CA GLY A 70 17.98 -14.49 -5.62
C GLY A 70 16.48 -14.17 -5.69
N THR A 71 16.01 -13.88 -6.89
CA THR A 71 14.61 -13.55 -7.17
C THR A 71 13.83 -14.81 -7.45
N ILE A 72 12.85 -15.12 -6.60
CA ILE A 72 11.98 -16.29 -6.74
C ILE A 72 10.59 -15.82 -7.17
N THR A 73 10.10 -16.36 -8.28
CA THR A 73 8.76 -16.06 -8.78
C THR A 73 7.82 -17.25 -8.56
N VAL A 74 6.67 -17.00 -7.95
CA VAL A 74 5.51 -17.90 -7.93
C VAL A 74 4.71 -17.65 -9.21
N GLN A 75 4.67 -18.66 -10.08
CA GLN A 75 4.12 -18.50 -11.43
C GLN A 75 3.15 -19.63 -11.79
N GLY A 76 1.87 -19.27 -11.92
CA GLY A 76 0.81 -20.17 -12.36
C GLY A 76 0.36 -21.19 -11.31
N VAL A 77 0.82 -21.04 -10.06
CA VAL A 77 0.68 -22.04 -8.99
C VAL A 77 0.52 -21.38 -7.62
N HIS A 78 0.19 -22.18 -6.61
CA HIS A 78 -0.01 -21.70 -5.24
C HIS A 78 1.19 -22.04 -4.34
N LEU A 79 1.81 -21.01 -3.76
CA LEU A 79 2.75 -21.16 -2.65
C LEU A 79 2.04 -20.98 -1.31
N THR A 80 2.19 -21.95 -0.42
CA THR A 80 1.76 -21.85 0.98
C THR A 80 2.96 -21.83 1.91
N ILE A 81 3.02 -20.86 2.83
CA ILE A 81 3.99 -20.78 3.92
C ILE A 81 3.27 -21.15 5.21
N ALA A 82 3.64 -22.28 5.82
CA ALA A 82 3.00 -22.79 7.02
C ALA A 82 3.27 -21.90 8.25
N ALA A 83 2.39 -21.97 9.26
CA ALA A 83 2.53 -21.20 10.49
C ALA A 83 3.83 -21.51 11.24
N GLY A 84 4.50 -20.47 11.75
CA GLY A 84 5.76 -20.58 12.50
C GLY A 84 7.02 -20.73 11.64
N VAL A 85 6.89 -20.73 10.31
CA VAL A 85 8.02 -20.78 9.38
C VAL A 85 8.83 -19.50 9.43
N ARG A 86 10.16 -19.67 9.43
CA ARG A 86 11.16 -18.60 9.37
C ARG A 86 11.84 -18.66 8.00
N VAL A 87 11.63 -17.63 7.19
CA VAL A 87 12.21 -17.50 5.85
C VAL A 87 13.32 -16.45 5.89
N GLU A 88 14.55 -16.88 5.66
CA GLU A 88 15.71 -16.01 5.51
C GLU A 88 15.96 -15.68 4.04
N PHE A 89 16.15 -14.40 3.74
CA PHE A 89 16.45 -13.90 2.40
C PHE A 89 17.92 -13.52 2.29
N GLY A 90 18.58 -13.99 1.23
CA GLY A 90 19.93 -13.54 0.87
C GLY A 90 19.96 -12.09 0.40
N PRO A 91 21.16 -11.52 0.18
CA PRO A 91 21.30 -10.14 -0.29
C PRO A 91 20.57 -9.93 -1.63
N ALA A 92 19.76 -8.88 -1.70
CA ALA A 92 18.91 -8.53 -2.85
C ALA A 92 17.98 -9.66 -3.33
N ALA A 93 17.69 -10.66 -2.48
CA ALA A 93 16.71 -11.69 -2.81
C ALA A 93 15.29 -11.13 -2.76
N SER A 94 14.37 -11.69 -3.54
CA SER A 94 12.96 -11.28 -3.55
C SER A 94 12.04 -12.47 -3.71
N LEU A 95 10.79 -12.29 -3.28
CA LEU A 95 9.69 -13.19 -3.58
C LEU A 95 8.65 -12.42 -4.39
N ARG A 96 8.31 -12.89 -5.58
CA ARG A 96 7.32 -12.28 -6.47
C ARG A 96 6.17 -13.24 -6.74
N VAL A 97 4.93 -12.81 -6.54
CA VAL A 97 3.73 -13.53 -6.97
C VAL A 97 3.24 -12.90 -8.27
N SER A 98 3.54 -13.56 -9.40
CA SER A 98 3.35 -12.97 -10.73
C SER A 98 1.87 -12.76 -11.09
N SER A 99 1.60 -11.92 -12.10
CA SER A 99 0.24 -11.76 -12.65
C SER A 99 -0.27 -12.94 -13.48
N ALA A 100 0.46 -14.07 -13.53
CA ALA A 100 0.00 -15.28 -14.23
C ALA A 100 -1.19 -15.92 -13.49
N GLU A 101 -2.19 -16.39 -14.24
CA GLU A 101 -3.40 -17.02 -13.69
C GLU A 101 -3.03 -18.20 -12.77
N GLY A 102 -3.62 -18.23 -11.58
CA GLY A 102 -3.37 -19.27 -10.58
C GLY A 102 -2.21 -18.98 -9.63
N SER A 103 -1.37 -17.97 -9.91
CA SER A 103 -0.29 -17.53 -9.01
C SER A 103 -0.89 -17.01 -7.70
N ALA A 104 -0.55 -17.63 -6.58
CA ALA A 104 -1.07 -17.20 -5.28
C ALA A 104 -0.06 -17.44 -4.15
N LEU A 105 -0.17 -16.63 -3.10
CA LEU A 105 0.59 -16.79 -1.86
C LEU A 105 -0.34 -16.82 -0.63
N THR A 106 -0.32 -17.92 0.11
CA THR A 106 -0.95 -17.99 1.44
C THR A 106 0.14 -18.11 2.51
N ALA A 107 0.22 -17.13 3.39
CA ALA A 107 1.12 -17.10 4.54
C ALA A 107 0.31 -16.70 5.78
N GLU A 108 -0.37 -17.67 6.39
CA GLU A 108 -1.25 -17.44 7.55
C GLU A 108 -0.64 -18.10 8.79
N GLY A 109 0.09 -17.31 9.57
CA GLY A 109 0.59 -17.70 10.89
C GLY A 109 -0.51 -17.69 11.95
N THR A 110 -0.11 -17.81 13.22
CA THR A 110 -0.98 -17.52 14.38
C THR A 110 -0.30 -16.57 15.35
N ALA A 111 -1.01 -16.09 16.36
CA ALA A 111 -0.43 -15.25 17.41
C ALA A 111 0.77 -15.94 18.11
N GLU A 112 0.71 -17.26 18.32
CA GLU A 112 1.74 -18.08 18.94
C GLU A 112 2.81 -18.57 17.95
N LYS A 113 2.44 -18.68 16.66
CA LYS A 113 3.29 -19.21 15.59
C LYS A 113 3.33 -18.24 14.42
N ARG A 114 3.87 -17.05 14.67
CA ARG A 114 4.05 -16.04 13.62
C ARG A 114 5.01 -16.53 12.55
N ILE A 115 4.75 -16.17 11.30
CA ILE A 115 5.70 -16.35 10.20
C ILE A 115 6.70 -15.18 10.26
N THR A 116 7.99 -15.45 10.03
CA THR A 116 9.02 -14.40 10.02
C THR A 116 9.72 -14.38 8.67
N LEU A 117 9.72 -13.23 8.00
CA LEU A 117 10.44 -12.95 6.75
C LEU A 117 11.55 -11.94 7.05
N TYR A 118 12.82 -12.30 6.85
CA TYR A 118 13.95 -11.48 7.31
C TYR A 118 15.21 -11.68 6.46
N GLY A 119 16.13 -10.71 6.51
CA GLY A 119 17.41 -10.80 5.80
C GLY A 119 18.43 -11.70 6.50
N SER A 120 19.35 -12.29 5.74
CA SER A 120 20.50 -13.03 6.30
C SER A 120 21.50 -12.11 7.01
N SER A 121 21.37 -10.79 6.84
CA SER A 121 21.94 -9.77 7.74
C SER A 121 20.82 -8.88 8.25
N ALA A 122 20.93 -8.43 9.50
CA ALA A 122 19.99 -7.49 10.13
C ALA A 122 20.32 -6.05 9.71
N GLU A 123 20.18 -5.78 8.41
CA GLU A 123 20.43 -4.49 7.79
C GLU A 123 19.18 -4.08 7.01
N PRO A 124 18.59 -2.90 7.26
CA PRO A 124 17.48 -2.41 6.46
C PRO A 124 17.82 -2.43 4.96
N GLY A 125 16.96 -3.06 4.15
CA GLY A 125 17.20 -3.19 2.72
C GLY A 125 18.17 -4.29 2.32
N TRP A 126 18.44 -5.26 3.21
CA TRP A 126 19.25 -6.43 2.88
C TRP A 126 18.65 -7.23 1.72
N TRP A 127 17.33 -7.36 1.69
CA TRP A 127 16.59 -8.04 0.64
C TRP A 127 15.52 -7.15 0.04
N ASP A 128 15.05 -7.51 -1.14
CA ASP A 128 14.32 -6.62 -2.03
C ASP A 128 12.86 -6.41 -1.60
N GLY A 129 12.26 -7.38 -0.91
CA GLY A 129 10.87 -7.37 -0.48
C GLY A 129 9.99 -8.42 -1.17
N LEU A 130 8.71 -8.40 -0.81
CA LEU A 130 7.66 -9.23 -1.39
C LEU A 130 6.80 -8.40 -2.36
N GLU A 131 6.74 -8.86 -3.60
CA GLU A 131 5.94 -8.25 -4.66
C GLU A 131 4.75 -9.15 -5.01
N ILE A 132 3.54 -8.61 -4.98
CA ILE A 132 2.32 -9.32 -5.38
C ILE A 132 1.70 -8.56 -6.54
N GLU A 133 1.71 -9.18 -7.72
CA GLU A 133 1.06 -8.69 -8.96
C GLU A 133 -0.21 -9.50 -9.26
N SER A 134 -0.40 -10.63 -8.59
CA SER A 134 -1.57 -11.50 -8.77
C SER A 134 -2.82 -10.87 -8.16
N ALA A 135 -3.94 -11.03 -8.86
CA ALA A 135 -5.29 -10.72 -8.39
C ALA A 135 -5.98 -11.91 -7.68
N ASP A 136 -5.25 -13.01 -7.41
CA ASP A 136 -5.85 -14.21 -6.84
C ASP A 136 -6.29 -13.98 -5.37
N PRO A 137 -7.55 -14.21 -5.00
CA PRO A 137 -8.04 -13.96 -3.64
C PRO A 137 -7.44 -14.90 -2.58
N ARG A 138 -6.66 -15.92 -2.99
CA ARG A 138 -5.85 -16.75 -2.07
C ARG A 138 -4.59 -16.02 -1.57
N ASN A 139 -4.26 -14.86 -2.12
CA ASN A 139 -3.24 -13.95 -1.59
C ASN A 139 -3.64 -13.46 -0.19
N LYS A 140 -3.16 -14.17 0.83
CA LYS A 140 -3.54 -13.96 2.24
C LYS A 140 -2.30 -14.00 3.10
N LEU A 141 -2.05 -12.89 3.79
CA LEU A 141 -0.94 -12.72 4.70
C LEU A 141 -1.49 -12.37 6.08
N ALA A 142 -1.24 -13.24 7.06
CA ALA A 142 -1.70 -13.06 8.42
C ALA A 142 -0.63 -13.46 9.45
N HIS A 143 -0.52 -12.70 10.55
CA HIS A 143 0.40 -13.00 11.66
C HIS A 143 1.87 -13.11 11.22
N ILE A 144 2.35 -12.07 10.53
CA ILE A 144 3.70 -12.02 9.94
C ILE A 144 4.55 -10.93 10.62
N LEU A 145 5.82 -11.23 10.86
CA LEU A 145 6.87 -10.22 11.06
C LEU A 145 7.70 -10.14 9.78
N ILE A 146 7.82 -8.95 9.21
CA ILE A 146 8.68 -8.67 8.06
C ILE A 146 9.71 -7.60 8.42
N ARG A 147 10.99 -7.90 8.19
CA ARG A 147 12.11 -7.00 8.53
C ARG A 147 13.29 -7.09 7.57
N ASP A 148 14.18 -6.11 7.66
CA ASP A 148 15.41 -5.99 6.87
C ASP A 148 15.17 -5.88 5.34
N ALA A 149 13.93 -5.60 4.93
CA ALA A 149 13.49 -5.61 3.55
C ALA A 149 13.57 -4.22 2.89
N GLY A 150 13.11 -4.13 1.65
CA GLY A 150 12.99 -2.86 0.93
C GLY A 150 14.29 -2.37 0.30
N GLY A 151 15.23 -3.27 -0.01
CA GLY A 151 16.48 -2.92 -0.72
C GLY A 151 16.32 -2.79 -2.24
N GLY A 152 15.15 -3.20 -2.75
CA GLY A 152 14.98 -3.69 -4.10
C GLY A 152 14.11 -2.87 -5.02
N ARG A 153 13.52 -3.55 -6.02
CA ARG A 153 12.70 -2.99 -7.11
C ARG A 153 11.84 -1.84 -6.63
N SER A 154 12.13 -0.67 -7.17
CA SER A 154 11.35 0.51 -6.89
C SER A 154 10.10 0.56 -7.75
N VAL A 155 8.96 0.74 -7.11
CA VAL A 155 7.71 1.00 -7.81
C VAL A 155 7.45 2.51 -7.92
N THR A 156 6.71 2.90 -8.95
CA THR A 156 6.41 4.32 -9.16
C THR A 156 5.13 4.63 -8.41
N ALA A 157 5.27 4.92 -7.11
CA ALA A 157 4.14 5.21 -6.25
C ALA A 157 3.32 6.40 -6.77
N ASP A 158 4.00 7.40 -7.34
CA ASP A 158 3.42 8.53 -8.07
C ASP A 158 4.49 9.30 -8.88
N ASP A 159 4.06 10.31 -9.63
CA ASP A 159 4.93 11.16 -10.44
C ASP A 159 5.83 12.12 -9.61
N THR A 160 5.56 12.28 -8.31
CA THR A 160 6.26 13.22 -7.41
C THR A 160 7.35 12.57 -6.54
N LEU A 161 7.23 11.29 -6.19
CA LEU A 161 8.22 10.52 -5.40
C LEU A 161 9.24 9.81 -6.25
N GLY A 162 8.93 9.63 -7.53
CA GLY A 162 9.65 8.69 -8.36
C GLY A 162 9.62 7.29 -7.75
N ARG A 163 10.77 6.64 -7.74
CA ARG A 163 10.95 5.24 -7.43
C ARG A 163 10.97 5.01 -5.91
N GLN A 164 9.99 4.29 -5.38
CA GLN A 164 9.82 3.96 -3.95
C GLN A 164 10.04 2.48 -3.69
N GLN A 165 10.68 2.13 -2.57
CA GLN A 165 10.93 0.75 -2.16
C GLN A 165 10.04 0.39 -0.98
N ALA A 166 9.66 -0.88 -0.83
CA ALA A 166 8.91 -1.32 0.34
C ALA A 166 9.14 -2.79 0.68
N ALA A 167 8.79 -3.15 1.91
CA ALA A 167 8.83 -4.54 2.34
C ALA A 167 7.76 -5.40 1.65
N ILE A 168 6.55 -4.86 1.48
CA ILE A 168 5.49 -5.46 0.65
C ILE A 168 4.96 -4.45 -0.36
N VAL A 169 4.81 -4.88 -1.60
CA VAL A 169 4.18 -4.10 -2.68
C VAL A 169 3.04 -4.91 -3.31
N LEU A 170 1.84 -4.32 -3.36
CA LEU A 170 0.77 -4.74 -4.27
C LEU A 170 0.90 -3.93 -5.56
N ASP A 171 1.66 -4.47 -6.53
CA ASP A 171 2.01 -3.80 -7.78
C ASP A 171 0.85 -3.95 -8.78
N ALA A 172 0.34 -2.81 -9.24
CA ALA A 172 -0.66 -2.77 -10.29
C ALA A 172 0.02 -2.68 -11.66
N GLU A 173 0.06 -3.79 -12.41
CA GLU A 173 0.40 -3.71 -13.83
C GLU A 173 -0.73 -2.99 -14.60
N PRO A 174 -0.44 -2.26 -15.70
CA PRO A 174 -1.47 -1.58 -16.49
C PRO A 174 -2.63 -2.52 -16.89
N GLY A 175 -3.81 -2.29 -16.30
CA GLY A 175 -5.02 -3.09 -16.54
C GLY A 175 -5.12 -4.41 -15.75
N ARG A 176 -4.18 -4.68 -14.83
CA ARG A 176 -4.15 -5.88 -13.97
C ARG A 176 -3.91 -5.46 -12.52
N PRO A 177 -4.98 -5.28 -11.73
CA PRO A 177 -4.82 -4.98 -10.30
C PRO A 177 -4.26 -6.20 -9.58
N ALA A 178 -3.41 -5.99 -8.58
CA ALA A 178 -3.13 -7.02 -7.59
C ALA A 178 -4.24 -7.05 -6.53
N GLU A 179 -4.40 -8.19 -5.87
CA GLU A 179 -5.28 -8.34 -4.73
C GLU A 179 -4.58 -9.09 -3.60
N ALA A 180 -4.68 -8.60 -2.37
CA ALA A 180 -4.26 -9.36 -1.19
C ALA A 180 -5.03 -8.96 0.08
N SER A 181 -5.16 -9.91 0.99
CA SER A 181 -5.65 -9.69 2.35
C SER A 181 -4.47 -9.60 3.31
N LEU A 182 -4.29 -8.45 3.97
CA LEU A 182 -3.19 -8.20 4.91
C LEU A 182 -3.74 -7.99 6.32
N ARG A 183 -3.39 -8.89 7.24
CA ARG A 183 -3.85 -8.82 8.64
C ARG A 183 -2.74 -9.13 9.64
N ASP A 184 -2.70 -8.45 10.77
CA ASP A 184 -1.81 -8.80 11.90
C ASP A 184 -0.33 -8.89 11.48
N ILE A 185 0.14 -7.90 10.70
CA ILE A 185 1.52 -7.84 10.18
C ILE A 185 2.29 -6.75 10.91
N THR A 186 3.53 -7.03 11.29
CA THR A 186 4.50 -6.04 11.77
C THR A 186 5.57 -5.83 10.71
N PHE A 187 5.72 -4.59 10.26
CA PHE A 187 6.76 -4.12 9.35
C PHE A 187 7.83 -3.39 10.17
N GLU A 188 9.01 -3.96 10.28
CA GLU A 188 10.06 -3.49 11.19
C GLU A 188 11.41 -3.29 10.47
N ASP A 189 12.09 -2.16 10.73
CA ASP A 189 13.49 -1.93 10.31
C ASP A 189 13.74 -2.18 8.79
N ASN A 190 12.84 -1.69 7.93
CA ASN A 190 12.98 -1.78 6.47
C ASN A 190 13.60 -0.49 5.88
N ALA A 191 14.35 -0.59 4.77
CA ALA A 191 15.02 0.56 4.15
C ALA A 191 14.06 1.52 3.41
N GLY A 192 12.88 1.05 3.05
CA GLY A 192 11.85 1.85 2.36
C GLY A 192 10.58 1.98 3.20
N TRP A 193 9.43 1.90 2.54
CA TRP A 193 8.13 1.85 3.17
C TRP A 193 7.84 0.45 3.74
N GLY A 194 6.96 0.36 4.74
CA GLY A 194 6.44 -0.95 5.15
C GLY A 194 5.57 -1.57 4.06
N LEU A 195 4.56 -0.82 3.62
CA LEU A 195 3.57 -1.28 2.64
C LEU A 195 3.32 -0.24 1.54
N ILE A 196 3.29 -0.69 0.29
CA ILE A 196 2.77 0.08 -0.84
C ILE A 196 1.62 -0.67 -1.50
N VAL A 197 0.49 0.01 -1.71
CA VAL A 197 -0.65 -0.50 -2.50
C VAL A 197 -0.91 0.45 -3.66
N GLU A 198 -0.51 0.03 -4.87
CA GLU A 198 -0.45 0.91 -6.02
C GLU A 198 -1.75 0.97 -6.84
N GLY A 199 -1.98 2.14 -7.45
CA GLY A 199 -2.99 2.34 -8.46
C GLY A 199 -4.33 1.70 -8.12
N ILE A 200 -4.81 0.83 -9.03
CA ILE A 200 -6.11 0.17 -8.92
C ILE A 200 -6.08 -1.14 -8.12
N SER A 201 -4.93 -1.55 -7.57
CA SER A 201 -4.82 -2.76 -6.73
C SER A 201 -5.76 -2.69 -5.53
N ASP A 202 -6.22 -3.85 -5.09
CA ASP A 202 -7.21 -4.00 -4.02
C ASP A 202 -6.59 -4.71 -2.82
N ALA A 203 -6.32 -3.96 -1.75
CA ALA A 203 -6.06 -4.58 -0.46
C ALA A 203 -7.42 -4.99 0.12
N SER A 204 -7.82 -6.25 -0.06
CA SER A 204 -9.15 -6.74 0.36
C SER A 204 -9.33 -6.67 1.87
N ALA A 205 -8.24 -6.61 2.63
CA ALA A 205 -8.21 -6.20 4.03
C ALA A 205 -6.88 -5.53 4.40
N LEU A 206 -6.96 -4.56 5.32
CA LEU A 206 -5.84 -3.86 5.93
C LEU A 206 -6.09 -3.76 7.44
N ALA A 207 -5.90 -4.86 8.18
CA ALA A 207 -6.26 -4.93 9.60
C ALA A 207 -5.07 -5.21 10.52
N ASN A 208 -4.95 -4.48 11.63
CA ASN A 208 -3.91 -4.69 12.64
C ASN A 208 -2.49 -4.66 12.05
N LEU A 209 -2.14 -3.60 11.32
CA LEU A 209 -0.81 -3.44 10.73
C LEU A 209 0.04 -2.50 11.58
N GLY A 210 1.19 -2.99 12.05
CA GLY A 210 2.15 -2.20 12.82
C GLY A 210 3.37 -1.83 11.99
N PHE A 211 3.73 -0.55 12.00
CA PHE A 211 4.87 -0.02 11.26
C PHE A 211 5.88 0.57 12.23
N VAL A 212 7.08 0.00 12.28
CA VAL A 212 8.11 0.34 13.26
C VAL A 212 9.43 0.60 12.53
N ARG A 213 9.96 1.82 12.64
CA ARG A 213 11.30 2.18 12.14
C ARG A 213 11.56 1.84 10.66
N ASN A 214 10.54 1.95 9.81
CA ASN A 214 10.73 1.90 8.34
C ASN A 214 11.31 3.23 7.87
N ALA A 215 12.42 3.21 7.14
CA ALA A 215 13.25 4.40 6.95
C ALA A 215 12.56 5.50 6.13
N ASP A 216 11.77 5.15 5.11
CA ASP A 216 11.01 6.15 4.34
C ASP A 216 9.66 6.47 4.99
N GLY A 217 8.89 5.45 5.39
CA GLY A 217 7.60 5.65 6.01
C GLY A 217 6.80 4.38 6.25
N ALA A 218 5.63 4.53 6.87
CA ALA A 218 4.80 3.38 7.22
C ALA A 218 4.10 2.78 6.00
N ALA A 219 3.16 3.51 5.37
CA ALA A 219 2.43 3.01 4.21
C ALA A 219 2.13 4.08 3.15
N ILE A 220 2.13 3.65 1.89
CA ILE A 220 1.53 4.37 0.76
C ILE A 220 0.30 3.57 0.32
N LEU A 221 -0.87 4.22 0.30
CA LEU A 221 -2.11 3.62 -0.18
C LEU A 221 -2.73 4.49 -1.27
N SER A 222 -3.19 3.86 -2.34
CA SER A 222 -4.08 4.54 -3.27
C SER A 222 -5.38 4.96 -2.60
N GLN A 223 -5.98 6.06 -3.08
CA GLN A 223 -7.23 6.63 -2.57
C GLN A 223 -8.35 5.58 -2.42
N ARG A 224 -8.35 4.55 -3.28
CA ARG A 224 -9.27 3.41 -3.23
C ARG A 224 -9.18 2.60 -1.94
N ASN A 225 -8.01 2.48 -1.32
CA ASN A 225 -7.79 1.58 -0.19
C ASN A 225 -7.81 2.26 1.18
N VAL A 226 -7.75 3.60 1.23
CA VAL A 226 -7.67 4.37 2.49
C VAL A 226 -8.81 4.05 3.47
N HIS A 227 -10.04 3.90 2.97
CA HIS A 227 -11.20 3.58 3.80
C HIS A 227 -11.18 2.18 4.42
N LYS A 228 -10.27 1.31 3.98
CA LYS A 228 -10.13 -0.07 4.47
C LYS A 228 -9.17 -0.20 5.64
N ILE A 229 -8.47 0.89 6.01
CA ILE A 229 -7.56 0.92 7.16
C ILE A 229 -8.32 0.49 8.42
N ASP A 230 -7.80 -0.50 9.12
CA ASP A 230 -8.31 -0.95 10.40
C ASP A 230 -7.16 -1.18 11.37
N ASN A 231 -7.10 -0.35 12.42
CA ASN A 231 -6.12 -0.46 13.50
C ASN A 231 -4.64 -0.48 13.03
N PHE A 232 -4.16 0.62 12.45
CA PHE A 232 -2.73 0.80 12.16
C PHE A 232 -2.00 1.42 13.34
N THR A 233 -0.77 0.98 13.60
CA THR A 233 0.14 1.61 14.57
C THR A 233 1.42 2.09 13.91
N PHE A 234 1.96 3.20 14.40
CA PHE A 234 3.09 3.90 13.81
C PHE A 234 4.10 4.22 14.91
N GLU A 235 5.36 3.83 14.74
CA GLU A 235 6.43 4.11 15.67
C GLU A 235 7.76 4.36 14.96
N GLY A 236 8.16 5.62 14.86
CA GLY A 236 9.52 5.99 14.46
C GLY A 236 9.84 5.72 13.00
N ASN A 237 8.83 5.68 12.12
CA ASN A 237 9.03 5.60 10.68
C ASN A 237 9.47 6.97 10.14
N GLY A 238 10.10 7.01 8.96
CA GLY A 238 10.43 8.28 8.29
C GLY A 238 9.20 9.18 8.13
N PHE A 239 8.05 8.57 7.84
CA PHE A 239 6.72 9.14 7.97
C PHE A 239 5.79 8.23 8.79
N ASP A 240 5.45 8.67 10.01
CA ASP A 240 4.43 8.04 10.87
C ASP A 240 3.02 8.44 10.38
N GLY A 241 2.55 7.76 9.35
CA GLY A 241 1.24 7.98 8.76
C GLY A 241 1.02 7.22 7.47
N VAL A 242 0.00 7.64 6.72
CA VAL A 242 -0.33 7.04 5.43
C VAL A 242 -0.21 8.09 4.33
N ALA A 243 0.71 7.89 3.40
CA ALA A 243 0.76 8.67 2.17
C ALA A 243 -0.33 8.19 1.21
N ILE A 244 -1.01 9.13 0.56
CA ILE A 244 -2.14 8.86 -0.32
C ILE A 244 -1.77 9.23 -1.75
N THR A 245 -1.95 8.26 -2.66
CA THR A 245 -1.85 8.46 -4.11
C THR A 245 -3.26 8.53 -4.71
N SER A 246 -3.45 9.38 -5.71
CA SER A 246 -4.74 9.59 -6.33
C SER A 246 -5.07 8.50 -7.35
N ILE A 247 -6.36 8.33 -7.64
CA ILE A 247 -6.80 7.57 -8.81
C ILE A 247 -7.71 8.47 -9.61
N VAL A 248 -7.36 8.65 -10.88
CA VAL A 248 -8.14 9.46 -11.82
C VAL A 248 -9.53 8.83 -11.99
N ASN A 249 -10.57 9.65 -11.82
CA ASN A 249 -11.98 9.23 -11.94
C ASN A 249 -12.35 8.04 -11.04
N LEU A 250 -11.79 7.98 -9.83
CA LEU A 250 -12.16 6.95 -8.87
C LEU A 250 -13.64 7.06 -8.46
N GLU A 251 -14.43 6.07 -8.85
CA GLU A 251 -15.78 5.85 -8.37
C GLU A 251 -15.80 4.59 -7.51
N LEU A 252 -16.10 4.77 -6.22
CA LEU A 252 -16.30 3.67 -5.28
C LEU A 252 -17.78 3.24 -5.29
N PRO A 253 -18.07 1.94 -5.08
CA PRO A 253 -19.42 1.39 -5.21
C PRO A 253 -20.41 1.91 -4.16
N SER A 254 -19.90 2.46 -3.05
CA SER A 254 -20.71 3.03 -1.98
C SER A 254 -19.95 4.14 -1.27
N ALA A 255 -20.67 4.94 -0.49
CA ALA A 255 -20.08 5.90 0.43
C ALA A 255 -18.99 5.25 1.28
N VAL A 256 -17.93 6.01 1.56
CA VAL A 256 -16.78 5.53 2.35
C VAL A 256 -16.49 6.46 3.51
N THR A 257 -15.92 5.88 4.56
CA THR A 257 -15.48 6.59 5.76
C THR A 257 -13.96 6.50 5.89
N TRP A 258 -13.30 7.63 6.07
CA TRP A 258 -11.88 7.71 6.41
C TRP A 258 -11.74 7.91 7.91
N LYS A 259 -11.02 6.99 8.56
CA LYS A 259 -10.84 6.98 10.01
C LYS A 259 -9.82 8.02 10.46
N ALA A 260 -9.83 8.38 11.73
CA ALA A 260 -8.68 9.05 12.33
C ALA A 260 -7.55 8.04 12.56
N LEU A 261 -6.31 8.41 12.22
CA LEU A 261 -5.14 7.58 12.52
C LEU A 261 -4.70 7.76 13.99
N GLY A 262 -4.24 6.67 14.61
CA GLY A 262 -3.78 6.66 16.00
C GLY A 262 -2.44 7.38 16.19
N GLY A 263 -2.08 7.67 17.45
CA GLY A 263 -0.75 8.19 17.80
C GLY A 263 -0.41 9.60 17.29
N GLY A 264 -1.39 10.33 16.74
CA GLY A 264 -1.15 11.63 16.11
C GLY A 264 -0.64 11.56 14.67
N ALA A 265 -0.61 10.36 14.10
CA ALA A 265 -0.29 10.10 12.69
C ALA A 265 -1.21 10.87 11.74
N LYS A 266 -0.74 11.09 10.51
CA LYS A 266 -1.43 11.90 9.52
C LYS A 266 -1.61 11.16 8.20
N TYR A 267 -2.62 11.57 7.46
CA TYR A 267 -2.69 11.34 6.03
C TYR A 267 -1.82 12.37 5.31
N TRP A 268 -0.89 11.93 4.48
CA TRP A 268 -0.12 12.82 3.61
C TRP A 268 -0.72 12.77 2.20
N VAL A 269 -1.40 13.84 1.82
CA VAL A 269 -2.00 14.00 0.51
C VAL A 269 -0.97 14.64 -0.40
N ARG A 270 -0.48 13.84 -1.35
CA ARG A 270 0.66 14.22 -2.19
C ARG A 270 0.26 14.60 -3.61
N GLU A 271 -0.91 14.14 -4.01
CA GLU A 271 -1.58 14.48 -5.24
C GLU A 271 -2.97 15.04 -4.95
N SER A 272 -3.50 15.83 -5.89
CA SER A 272 -4.87 16.33 -5.77
C SER A 272 -5.88 15.17 -5.77
N LEU A 273 -6.70 15.10 -4.73
CA LEU A 273 -7.70 14.06 -4.58
C LEU A 273 -9.05 14.54 -5.11
N THR A 274 -9.67 13.72 -5.93
CA THR A 274 -11.03 13.95 -6.43
C THR A 274 -11.96 12.90 -5.87
N PHE A 275 -13.04 13.32 -5.21
CA PHE A 275 -14.01 12.41 -4.60
C PHE A 275 -15.29 12.38 -5.42
N LEU A 276 -15.48 11.32 -6.21
CA LEU A 276 -16.71 11.09 -6.99
C LEU A 276 -17.79 10.32 -6.22
N THR A 277 -17.44 9.77 -5.06
CA THR A 277 -18.34 9.06 -4.16
C THR A 277 -18.39 9.79 -2.83
N SER A 278 -19.53 9.70 -2.12
CA SER A 278 -19.69 10.36 -0.82
C SER A 278 -18.60 9.95 0.16
N LEU A 279 -18.02 10.94 0.84
CA LEU A 279 -16.93 10.78 1.79
C LEU A 279 -17.37 11.28 3.17
N THR A 280 -17.22 10.42 4.17
CA THR A 280 -17.22 10.81 5.58
C THR A 280 -15.80 10.77 6.13
N ILE A 281 -15.41 11.77 6.92
CA ILE A 281 -14.14 11.77 7.65
C ILE A 281 -14.44 11.78 9.14
N GLU A 282 -13.87 10.83 9.88
CA GLU A 282 -14.09 10.72 11.33
C GLU A 282 -13.39 11.84 12.11
N PRO A 283 -13.95 12.25 13.27
CA PRO A 283 -13.34 13.24 14.14
C PRO A 283 -11.88 12.92 14.50
N GLY A 284 -11.03 13.96 14.51
CA GLY A 284 -9.62 13.84 14.88
C GLY A 284 -8.69 13.45 13.73
N ALA A 285 -9.21 13.18 12.53
CA ALA A 285 -8.37 12.92 11.36
C ALA A 285 -7.51 14.15 11.01
N LYS A 286 -6.27 13.88 10.59
CA LYS A 286 -5.27 14.92 10.30
C LYS A 286 -4.70 14.71 8.90
N PHE A 287 -4.67 15.79 8.14
CA PHE A 287 -4.18 15.82 6.77
C PHE A 287 -3.02 16.80 6.65
N GLN A 288 -1.96 16.33 6.01
CA GLN A 288 -0.84 17.12 5.56
C GLN A 288 -0.89 17.19 4.03
N LEU A 289 -1.00 18.39 3.47
CA LEU A 289 -1.22 18.62 2.05
C LEU A 289 0.08 19.09 1.40
N ALA A 290 0.56 18.36 0.40
CA ALA A 290 1.75 18.73 -0.36
C ALA A 290 1.50 19.98 -1.22
N ALA A 291 2.59 20.58 -1.71
CA ALA A 291 2.53 21.82 -2.48
C ALA A 291 1.63 21.71 -3.72
N GLY A 292 0.71 22.67 -3.91
CA GLY A 292 -0.18 22.74 -5.06
C GLY A 292 -1.29 21.68 -5.12
N THR A 293 -1.44 20.83 -4.09
CA THR A 293 -2.51 19.83 -4.04
C THR A 293 -3.87 20.45 -3.73
N ALA A 294 -4.94 19.77 -4.14
CA ALA A 294 -6.32 20.17 -3.86
C ALA A 294 -7.15 18.98 -3.38
N LEU A 295 -8.19 19.26 -2.60
CA LEU A 295 -9.26 18.30 -2.31
C LEU A 295 -10.52 18.75 -3.04
N SER A 296 -10.95 17.96 -4.01
CA SER A 296 -12.05 18.34 -4.91
C SER A 296 -13.25 17.40 -4.76
N PHE A 297 -14.41 18.01 -4.56
CA PHE A 297 -15.70 17.35 -4.50
C PHE A 297 -16.54 17.82 -5.71
N PRO A 298 -16.29 17.25 -6.89
CA PRO A 298 -16.90 17.70 -8.12
C PRO A 298 -18.37 17.25 -8.22
N GLN A 299 -19.14 17.96 -9.04
CA GLN A 299 -20.38 17.49 -9.63
C GLN A 299 -20.20 17.28 -11.12
N ASN A 300 -20.58 16.12 -11.64
CA ASN A 300 -20.56 15.84 -13.07
C ASN A 300 -21.74 14.92 -13.47
N ALA A 301 -21.79 14.52 -14.74
CA ALA A 301 -22.87 13.67 -15.24
C ALA A 301 -22.92 12.28 -14.58
N SER A 302 -21.77 11.72 -14.20
CA SER A 302 -21.65 10.43 -13.50
C SER A 302 -21.90 10.54 -11.99
N ASN A 303 -21.61 11.71 -11.42
CA ASN A 303 -21.75 12.02 -10.01
C ASN A 303 -22.56 13.32 -9.82
N THR A 304 -23.87 13.15 -9.63
CA THR A 304 -24.75 14.31 -9.45
C THR A 304 -24.92 14.72 -7.99
N ARG A 305 -24.42 13.95 -7.01
CA ARG A 305 -24.82 14.08 -5.59
C ARG A 305 -23.83 13.59 -4.53
N ALA A 306 -22.53 13.37 -4.84
CA ALA A 306 -21.56 12.99 -3.81
C ALA A 306 -21.63 13.97 -2.64
N GLU A 307 -21.80 13.41 -1.45
CA GLU A 307 -21.92 14.14 -0.19
C GLU A 307 -20.55 14.28 0.47
N VAL A 308 -20.28 15.47 0.97
CA VAL A 308 -19.09 15.78 1.77
C VAL A 308 -19.49 15.87 3.24
N VAL A 309 -19.06 14.93 4.07
CA VAL A 309 -19.33 14.94 5.51
C VAL A 309 -18.01 14.99 6.27
N ILE A 310 -17.55 16.20 6.56
CA ILE A 310 -16.37 16.46 7.38
C ILE A 310 -16.88 16.99 8.71
N VAL A 311 -17.01 16.14 9.72
CA VAL A 311 -17.59 16.51 11.02
C VAL A 311 -16.67 16.05 12.14
N GLY A 312 -15.88 16.99 12.66
CA GLY A 312 -15.12 16.79 13.89
C GLY A 312 -15.96 17.03 15.14
N THR A 313 -15.29 17.04 16.29
CA THR A 313 -15.85 17.56 17.56
C THR A 313 -15.01 18.72 18.08
N ALA A 314 -15.45 19.38 19.16
CA ALA A 314 -14.67 20.45 19.78
C ALA A 314 -13.28 19.95 20.27
N GLU A 315 -13.24 18.71 20.76
CA GLU A 315 -12.04 18.04 21.27
C GLU A 315 -11.22 17.40 20.15
N ASN A 316 -11.89 16.84 19.14
CA ASN A 316 -11.28 16.10 18.04
C ASN A 316 -11.64 16.75 16.70
N LYS A 317 -11.05 17.93 16.45
CA LYS A 317 -11.20 18.62 15.17
C LYS A 317 -10.52 17.84 14.05
N ILE A 318 -11.06 17.98 12.84
CA ILE A 318 -10.41 17.47 11.62
C ILE A 318 -9.47 18.58 11.09
N SER A 319 -8.21 18.26 10.78
CA SER A 319 -7.23 19.27 10.35
C SER A 319 -6.75 19.05 8.91
N PHE A 320 -6.71 20.13 8.14
CA PHE A 320 -6.16 20.20 6.79
C PHE A 320 -5.10 21.29 6.76
N GLU A 321 -3.83 20.89 6.80
CA GLU A 321 -2.70 21.79 6.89
C GLU A 321 -1.71 21.55 5.75
N GLY A 322 -1.12 22.63 5.23
CA GLY A 322 0.04 22.50 4.34
C GLY A 322 1.17 21.73 5.01
N GLU A 323 1.91 20.93 4.24
CA GLU A 323 3.15 20.29 4.68
C GLU A 323 4.18 21.31 5.18
N GLN A 324 4.17 22.50 4.59
CA GLN A 324 4.85 23.65 5.14
C GLN A 324 3.83 24.70 5.57
N ALA A 325 4.09 25.32 6.72
CA ALA A 325 3.28 26.41 7.27
C ALA A 325 3.50 27.72 6.49
N VAL A 326 3.13 27.71 5.22
CA VAL A 326 3.31 28.81 4.26
C VAL A 326 1.96 29.09 3.61
N ALA A 327 1.49 30.32 3.67
CA ALA A 327 0.24 30.70 3.01
C ALA A 327 0.29 30.40 1.51
N GLY A 328 -0.73 29.71 0.98
CA GLY A 328 -0.75 29.29 -0.42
C GLY A 328 0.06 28.04 -0.73
N HIS A 329 0.42 27.24 0.27
CA HIS A 329 1.15 26.00 0.07
C HIS A 329 0.37 25.02 -0.80
N TRP A 330 -0.94 24.86 -0.56
CA TRP A 330 -1.84 24.00 -1.31
C TRP A 330 -3.07 24.77 -1.78
N GLU A 331 -3.84 24.27 -2.74
CA GLU A 331 -4.89 25.06 -3.41
C GLU A 331 -6.14 25.28 -2.53
N GLY A 332 -6.49 24.30 -1.71
CA GLY A 332 -7.69 24.34 -0.88
C GLY A 332 -8.67 23.18 -1.08
N ILE A 333 -9.82 23.30 -0.42
CA ILE A 333 -10.97 22.41 -0.62
C ILE A 333 -11.93 23.04 -1.63
N GLU A 334 -12.11 22.40 -2.79
CA GLU A 334 -13.09 22.81 -3.80
C GLU A 334 -14.37 21.97 -3.71
N VAL A 335 -15.49 22.66 -3.53
CA VAL A 335 -16.83 22.06 -3.51
C VAL A 335 -17.65 22.58 -4.68
N THR A 336 -18.05 21.67 -5.57
CA THR A 336 -19.00 21.99 -6.65
C THR A 336 -20.28 21.17 -6.59
N THR A 337 -20.32 20.12 -5.77
CA THR A 337 -21.55 19.37 -5.47
C THR A 337 -22.61 20.25 -4.81
N GLY A 338 -23.83 20.19 -5.36
CA GLY A 338 -25.03 20.85 -4.81
C GLY A 338 -25.78 20.01 -3.77
N HIS A 339 -25.16 18.99 -3.17
CA HIS A 339 -25.84 18.12 -2.20
C HIS A 339 -26.14 18.86 -0.89
N ALA A 340 -27.40 18.83 -0.45
CA ALA A 340 -27.86 19.61 0.71
C ALA A 340 -27.25 19.16 2.05
N ALA A 341 -26.68 17.96 2.11
CA ALA A 341 -26.06 17.43 3.33
C ALA A 341 -24.55 17.71 3.41
N ASN A 342 -23.96 18.42 2.44
CA ASN A 342 -22.56 18.82 2.49
C ASN A 342 -22.28 19.69 3.72
N LYS A 343 -21.32 19.27 4.54
CA LYS A 343 -20.95 19.98 5.76
C LYS A 343 -19.46 19.87 6.10
N ILE A 344 -18.90 20.97 6.59
CA ILE A 344 -17.56 21.06 7.18
C ILE A 344 -17.70 21.67 8.57
N HIS A 345 -17.75 20.80 9.58
CA HIS A 345 -17.95 21.18 10.97
C HIS A 345 -16.74 20.80 11.82
N HIS A 346 -16.36 21.68 12.76
CA HIS A 346 -15.24 21.43 13.69
C HIS A 346 -13.93 21.08 12.95
N ALA A 347 -13.56 21.89 11.97
CA ALA A 347 -12.32 21.72 11.23
C ALA A 347 -11.30 22.83 11.49
N GLU A 348 -10.03 22.53 11.25
CA GLU A 348 -8.93 23.49 11.08
C GLU A 348 -8.46 23.40 9.63
N ILE A 349 -8.42 24.53 8.93
CA ILE A 349 -8.01 24.61 7.53
C ILE A 349 -6.97 25.73 7.42
N GLY A 350 -5.71 25.35 7.18
CA GLY A 350 -4.59 26.29 7.20
C GLY A 350 -3.73 26.23 5.95
N HIS A 351 -3.03 27.33 5.67
CA HIS A 351 -1.95 27.40 4.68
C HIS A 351 -2.38 27.21 3.21
N ALA A 352 -3.68 27.30 2.91
CA ALA A 352 -4.21 27.15 1.56
C ALA A 352 -4.03 28.43 0.71
N VAL A 353 -4.24 28.33 -0.60
CA VAL A 353 -4.50 29.50 -1.44
C VAL A 353 -5.88 30.03 -1.08
N LYS A 354 -6.88 29.13 -1.08
CA LYS A 354 -8.24 29.40 -0.61
C LYS A 354 -8.61 28.31 0.37
N GLY A 355 -8.97 28.63 1.61
CA GLY A 355 -9.35 27.59 2.57
C GLY A 355 -10.46 26.70 2.03
N ILE A 356 -11.55 27.32 1.58
CA ILE A 356 -12.68 26.65 0.92
C ILE A 356 -13.07 27.45 -0.33
N ARG A 357 -13.36 26.76 -1.44
CA ARG A 357 -13.92 27.34 -2.66
C ARG A 357 -15.23 26.66 -3.02
N LEU A 358 -16.30 27.46 -3.17
CA LEU A 358 -17.59 27.02 -3.71
C LEU A 358 -17.74 27.53 -5.14
N ARG A 359 -18.03 26.61 -6.07
CA ARG A 359 -18.23 26.95 -7.49
C ARG A 359 -19.33 26.13 -8.13
N LYS A 360 -20.17 26.77 -8.95
CA LYS A 360 -21.14 26.07 -9.79
C LYS A 360 -20.43 25.29 -10.91
N ALA A 361 -20.75 24.01 -11.07
CA ALA A 361 -20.27 23.18 -12.17
C ALA A 361 -21.19 23.33 -13.40
N GLY A 362 -20.83 24.15 -14.37
CA GLY A 362 -21.53 24.22 -15.66
C GLY A 362 -23.05 24.44 -15.53
N ALA A 363 -23.84 23.52 -16.09
CA ALA A 363 -25.30 23.58 -16.06
C ALA A 363 -25.95 22.91 -14.83
N PHE A 364 -25.15 22.38 -13.90
CA PHE A 364 -25.66 21.76 -12.68
C PHE A 364 -26.10 22.82 -11.65
N PRO A 365 -26.91 22.44 -10.63
CA PRO A 365 -27.19 23.31 -9.49
C PRO A 365 -25.91 23.86 -8.87
N GLY A 366 -25.99 25.04 -8.25
CA GLY A 366 -24.83 25.60 -7.56
C GLY A 366 -24.41 24.76 -6.35
N ALA A 367 -23.17 24.99 -5.92
CA ALA A 367 -22.60 24.28 -4.79
C ALA A 367 -23.40 24.58 -3.52
N VAL A 368 -23.61 23.57 -2.67
CA VAL A 368 -24.24 23.73 -1.35
C VAL A 368 -23.23 23.31 -0.29
N LEU A 369 -23.05 24.13 0.75
CA LEU A 369 -22.17 23.81 1.87
C LEU A 369 -22.62 24.51 3.17
N ASP A 370 -22.62 23.77 4.26
CA ASP A 370 -22.75 24.30 5.62
C ASP A 370 -21.40 24.21 6.36
N VAL A 371 -20.88 25.34 6.84
CA VAL A 371 -19.60 25.43 7.54
C VAL A 371 -19.83 25.92 8.97
N ALA A 372 -19.44 25.12 9.97
CA ALA A 372 -19.68 25.47 11.37
C ALA A 372 -18.53 25.14 12.32
N ASN A 373 -18.28 25.99 13.32
CA ASN A 373 -17.24 25.77 14.34
C ASN A 373 -15.85 25.48 13.77
N THR A 374 -15.54 26.08 12.62
CA THR A 374 -14.34 25.81 11.83
C THR A 374 -13.43 27.03 11.87
N ARG A 375 -12.12 26.82 11.99
CA ARG A 375 -11.12 27.88 11.88
C ARG A 375 -10.41 27.75 10.53
N ILE A 376 -10.32 28.87 9.82
CA ILE A 376 -9.65 28.97 8.53
C ILE A 376 -8.57 30.04 8.66
N HIS A 377 -7.32 29.68 8.38
CA HIS A 377 -6.20 30.55 8.67
C HIS A 377 -5.06 30.51 7.66
N ASP A 378 -4.25 31.57 7.68
CA ASP A 378 -3.02 31.69 6.91
C ASP A 378 -3.23 31.38 5.41
N SER A 379 -4.39 31.77 4.86
CA SER A 379 -4.69 31.59 3.43
C SER A 379 -4.13 32.74 2.59
N SER A 380 -3.46 32.44 1.47
CA SER A 380 -2.78 33.48 0.66
C SER A 380 -3.73 34.34 -0.17
N ALA A 381 -4.94 33.87 -0.48
CA ALA A 381 -5.97 34.64 -1.16
C ALA A 381 -7.18 34.88 -0.26
N CYS A 382 -7.85 33.81 0.19
CA CYS A 382 -9.03 33.97 1.05
C CYS A 382 -9.35 32.76 1.93
N GLY A 383 -10.06 33.00 3.03
CA GLY A 383 -10.60 31.93 3.85
C GLY A 383 -11.67 31.14 3.11
N ILE A 384 -12.75 31.80 2.65
CA ILE A 384 -13.77 31.19 1.80
C ILE A 384 -13.99 32.01 0.53
N GLU A 385 -13.90 31.37 -0.64
CA GLU A 385 -14.35 31.93 -1.92
C GLU A 385 -15.71 31.34 -2.31
N ASN A 386 -16.71 32.20 -2.50
CA ASN A 386 -17.97 31.82 -3.11
C ASN A 386 -18.09 32.50 -4.48
N THR A 387 -17.91 31.75 -5.57
CA THR A 387 -17.83 32.34 -6.92
C THR A 387 -19.17 32.86 -7.47
N SER A 388 -20.29 32.61 -6.80
CA SER A 388 -21.62 33.11 -7.20
C SER A 388 -22.59 32.98 -6.04
N THR A 389 -22.94 34.09 -5.40
CA THR A 389 -23.92 34.11 -4.29
C THR A 389 -25.36 33.89 -4.77
N THR A 390 -25.62 34.00 -6.08
CA THR A 390 -26.93 33.71 -6.68
C THR A 390 -27.10 32.23 -7.01
N ASP A 391 -26.01 31.52 -7.31
CA ASP A 391 -26.06 30.10 -7.65
C ASP A 391 -25.77 29.19 -6.45
N ASN A 392 -24.74 29.53 -5.67
CA ASN A 392 -24.26 28.70 -4.56
C ASN A 392 -24.98 29.05 -3.26
N THR A 393 -25.21 28.03 -2.43
CA THR A 393 -25.75 28.18 -1.08
C THR A 393 -24.67 27.88 -0.04
N LEU A 394 -24.24 28.92 0.69
CA LEU A 394 -23.28 28.81 1.78
C LEU A 394 -23.93 29.25 3.09
N THR A 395 -23.94 28.36 4.07
CA THR A 395 -24.29 28.69 5.47
C THR A 395 -23.03 28.69 6.31
N THR A 396 -22.85 29.71 7.16
CA THR A 396 -21.71 29.78 8.09
C THR A 396 -22.20 30.02 9.51
N THR A 397 -21.63 29.30 10.48
CA THR A 397 -21.91 29.48 11.92
C THR A 397 -20.63 29.34 12.74
N ASN A 398 -20.25 30.36 13.52
CA ASN A 398 -19.05 30.30 14.36
C ASN A 398 -17.76 29.91 13.56
N VAL A 399 -17.57 30.53 12.40
CA VAL A 399 -16.34 30.38 11.60
C VAL A 399 -15.35 31.44 12.04
N THR A 400 -14.13 31.02 12.40
CA THR A 400 -13.05 31.94 12.80
C THR A 400 -12.07 32.09 11.64
N PHE A 401 -11.77 33.33 11.27
CA PHE A 401 -10.78 33.65 10.26
C PHE A 401 -9.55 34.29 10.92
N GLU A 402 -8.35 33.88 10.53
CA GLU A 402 -7.11 34.39 11.11
C GLU A 402 -6.00 34.47 10.05
N ASN A 403 -5.34 35.62 9.92
CA ASN A 403 -4.19 35.80 9.00
C ASN A 403 -4.45 35.41 7.54
N ASN A 404 -5.70 35.41 7.09
CA ASN A 404 -6.04 35.26 5.68
C ASN A 404 -5.87 36.60 4.95
N ALA A 405 -5.47 36.59 3.67
CA ALA A 405 -5.42 37.82 2.89
C ALA A 405 -6.80 38.50 2.78
N ALA A 406 -7.87 37.70 2.75
CA ALA A 406 -9.25 38.13 2.97
C ALA A 406 -10.05 37.01 3.66
N ASP A 407 -11.03 37.34 4.49
CA ASP A 407 -11.86 36.33 5.14
C ASP A 407 -12.79 35.64 4.13
N ASN A 408 -13.50 36.44 3.34
CA ASN A 408 -14.43 35.98 2.30
C ASN A 408 -14.17 36.69 0.97
N CYS A 409 -14.17 35.94 -0.12
CA CYS A 409 -14.16 36.45 -1.49
C CYS A 409 -15.47 36.11 -2.20
N THR A 410 -16.13 37.13 -2.74
CA THR A 410 -17.33 37.03 -3.59
C THR A 410 -17.08 37.81 -4.88
N PRO A 411 -17.87 37.58 -5.96
CA PRO A 411 -17.70 38.25 -7.24
C PRO A 411 -17.78 39.78 -7.18
#